data_AF-A0A9D1ZIP5-F1
#
_entry.id   AF-A0A9D1ZIP5-F1
#
_cell.length_a   1.000
_cell.length_b   1.000
_cell.length_c   1.000
_cell.angle_alpha   90.00
_cell.angle_beta   90.00
_cell.angle_gamma   90.00
#
_symmetry.space_group_name_H-M   'P 1'
#
loop_
_entity.id
_entity.type
_entity.pdbx_description
1 polymer ?
#
loop_
_entity_poly.entity_id
_entity_poly.type
_entity_poly.pdbx_seq_one_letter_code
_entity_poly.pdbx_strand_id
1 'polypeptide(L)' 'MKFHEKLLEIRKKQGLSQEELGMELQVSRQTISKWESGVSQS' A
#
# COMPACT_ATOMS: atom_id res chain seq x y z
N MET A 1 -0.96 9.73 -12.69
CA MET A 1 -0.85 9.13 -11.35
C MET A 1 -0.73 7.63 -11.52
N LYS A 2 0.37 7.06 -11.05
CA LYS A 2 0.56 5.60 -11.05
C LYS A 2 -0.16 4.98 -9.85
N PHE A 3 -0.59 3.73 -9.97
CA PHE A 3 -1.36 3.01 -8.92
C PHE A 3 -0.70 3.11 -7.53
N HIS A 4 0.63 2.94 -7.48
CA HIS A 4 1.42 2.99 -6.26
C HIS A 4 1.40 4.35 -5.55
N GLU A 5 1.36 5.46 -6.30
CA GLU A 5 1.24 6.82 -5.75
C GLU A 5 -0.13 7.04 -5.12
N LYS A 6 -1.19 6.60 -5.82
CA LYS A 6 -2.56 6.75 -5.35
C LYS A 6 -2.84 5.93 -4.09
N LEU A 7 -2.26 4.73 -4.01
CA LEU A 7 -2.35 3.89 -2.82
C LEU A 7 -1.68 4.56 -1.62
N LEU A 8 -0.47 5.10 -1.80
CA LEU A 8 0.25 5.83 -0.75
C LEU A 8 -0.52 7.07 -0.27
N GLU A 9 -1.10 7.83 -1.21
CA GLU A 9 -1.94 8.99 -0.87
C GLU A 9 -3.18 8.59 -0.07
N ILE A 10 -3.90 7.55 -0.49
CA ILE A 10 -5.09 7.06 0.21
C ILE A 10 -4.73 6.56 1.61
N ARG A 11 -3.65 5.79 1.73
CA ARG A 11 -3.17 5.30 3.03
C ARG A 11 -2.88 6.46 3.98
N LYS A 12 -2.13 7.46 3.51
CA LYS A 12 -1.78 8.64 4.30
C LYS A 12 -3.00 9.49 4.64
N LYS A 13 -3.95 9.66 3.71
CA LYS A 13 -5.21 10.37 3.96
C LYS A 13 -6.07 9.72 5.03
N GLN A 14 -6.03 8.39 5.11
CA GLN A 14 -6.74 7.63 6.14
C GLN A 14 -5.95 7.53 7.45
N GLY A 15 -4.71 8.03 7.50
CA GLY A 15 -3.85 7.91 8.69
C GLY A 15 -3.40 6.48 9.00
N LEU A 16 -3.54 5.55 8.05
CA LEU A 16 -3.26 4.14 8.25
C LEU A 16 -1.76 3.84 8.09
N SER A 17 -1.24 2.90 8.87
CA SER A 17 0.03 2.25 8.62
C SER A 17 -0.09 1.23 7.47
N GLN A 18 1.05 0.78 6.92
CA GLN A 18 1.05 -0.29 5.91
C GLN A 18 0.48 -1.60 6.46
N GLU A 19 0.57 -1.80 7.78
CA GLU A 19 0.11 -3.01 8.46
C GLU A 19 -1.41 -2.96 8.63
N GLU A 20 -1.96 -1.82 9.05
CA GLU A 20 -3.41 -1.59 9.13
C GLU A 20 -4.06 -1.68 7.75
N LEU A 21 -3.49 -1.03 6.72
CA LEU A 21 -4.00 -1.14 5.36
C LEU A 21 -3.90 -2.59 4.83
N GLY A 22 -2.86 -3.32 5.22
CA GLY A 22 -2.72 -4.74 4.89
C GLY A 22 -3.81 -5.58 5.53
N MET A 23 -4.09 -5.36 6.82
CA MET A 23 -5.18 -6.04 7.54
C MET A 23 -6.54 -5.77 6.89
N GLU A 24 -6.84 -4.52 6.53
CA GLU A 24 -8.10 -4.17 5.85
C GLU A 24 -8.24 -4.84 4.48
N LEU A 25 -7.16 -4.90 3.71
CA LEU A 25 -7.15 -5.51 2.38
C LEU A 25 -6.86 -7.02 2.41
N GLN A 26 -6.76 -7.62 3.61
CA GLN A 26 -6.40 -9.02 3.84
C GLN A 26 -5.12 -9.45 3.11
N VAL A 27 -4.15 -8.54 3.02
CA VAL A 27 -2.83 -8.78 2.45
C VAL A 27 -1.73 -8.49 3.47
N SER A 28 -0.56 -9.06 3.28
CA SER A 28 0.57 -8.78 4.16
C SER A 28 1.03 -7.31 4.05
N ARG A 29 1.57 -6.75 5.14
CA ARG A 29 2.27 -5.45 5.11
C ARG A 29 3.33 -5.39 3.99
N GLN A 30 4.00 -6.52 3.73
CA GLN A 30 5.02 -6.64 2.67
C GLN A 30 4.40 -6.46 1.28
N THR A 31 3.18 -6.96 1.06
CA THR A 31 2.41 -6.74 -0.16
C THR A 31 2.08 -5.26 -0.35
N ILE A 32 1.61 -4.58 0.70
CA ILE A 32 1.36 -3.13 0.67
C ILE A 32 2.66 -2.37 0.34
N SER A 33 3.78 -2.73 0.97
CA SER A 33 5.08 -2.10 0.66
C SER A 33 5.49 -2.29 -0.80
N LYS A 34 5.29 -3.49 -1.38
CA LYS A 34 5.54 -3.76 -2.81
C LYS A 34 4.63 -2.93 -3.72
N TRP A 35 3.35 -2.79 -3.35
CA TRP A 35 2.41 -1.97 -4.09
C TRP A 35 2.75 -0.49 -4.02
N GLU A 36 3.16 0.04 -2.87
CA GLU A 36 3.53 1.45 -2.70
C GLU A 36 4.89 1.80 -3.32
N SER A 37 5.83 0.85 -3.37
CA SER A 37 7.15 1.04 -3.99
C SER A 37 7.14 0.87 -5.50
N GLY A 38 6.02 0.43 -6.09
CA GLY A 38 5.93 0.15 -7.53
C GLY A 38 6.79 -1.04 -7.97
N VAL A 39 7.38 -1.79 -7.03
CA VAL A 39 8.16 -3.00 -7.29
C VAL A 39 7.19 -4.18 -7.36
N SER A 40 6.40 -4.21 -8.43
CA SER A 40 5.70 -5.41 -8.87
C SER A 40 6.36 -5.90 -10.15
N GLN A 41 7.52 -6.55 -10.00
CA GLN A 41 8.15 -7.53 -10.90
C GLN A 41 9.58 -7.76 -10.35
N SER A 42 9.97 -8.97 -9.98
CA SER A 42 10.00 -10.18 -10.82
C SER A 42 9.08 -11.30 -10.36
#